data_AF-A0ABD0YTE9-F1
#
_entry.id   AF-A0ABD0YTE9-F1
#
_cell.length_a   1.000
_cell.length_b   1.000
_cell.length_c   1.000
_cell.angle_alpha   90.00
_cell.angle_beta   90.00
_cell.angle_gamma   90.00
#
_symmetry.space_group_name_H-M   'P 1'
#
loop_
_entity.id
_entity.type
_entity.pdbx_description
1 polymer ?
#
loop_
_entity_poly.entity_id
_entity_poly.type
_entity_poly.pdbx_seq_one_letter_code
_entity_poly.pdbx_strand_id
1 'polypeptide(L)'
;MFYQNKKQETMEIAEISFTQYILLYPPILSPRRFSVVRHKHQTSNYIHAKAYVPQGSVLRPILYLVYTADIPVHPNTHIATFADDTAIFSSNPNPHIVSASLRNHLSVIETWCRLWRIRINQAKCVYVTLTLRRQTCPPITFDKIPIPPANRVHYLGMYLDRGVTWNPHTRLKRTDLNRKYGLLRHLLKRNSKLSTENKLTLYNAILKPTRAYGVEVWGSAKKSNLDRIQAFQSKVLRTILDAPWGFLSDILDVRASTLKGTARPSSGSQGRSTSVTTPCP
;
A
#
# COMPACT_ATOMS: atom_id res chain seq x y z
N MET A 1 2.55 26.48 0.42
CA MET A 1 2.75 27.23 1.69
C MET A 1 1.56 27.12 2.64
N PHE A 2 0.30 27.33 2.22
CA PHE A 2 -0.87 27.22 3.11
C PHE A 2 -1.13 25.82 3.71
N TYR A 3 -0.71 24.74 3.04
CA TYR A 3 -0.87 23.36 3.53
C TYR A 3 0.21 22.91 4.54
N GLN A 4 1.35 23.59 4.59
CA GLN A 4 2.44 23.25 5.53
C GLN A 4 2.21 23.93 6.88
N ASN A 5 1.85 25.21 6.90
CA ASN A 5 1.60 25.94 8.15
C ASN A 5 0.42 25.35 8.94
N LYS A 6 -0.68 24.98 8.27
CA LYS A 6 -1.84 24.37 8.95
C LYS A 6 -1.53 22.98 9.52
N LYS A 7 -0.58 22.24 8.94
CA LYS A 7 -0.11 20.95 9.44
C LYS A 7 0.83 21.13 10.65
N GLN A 8 1.61 22.21 10.67
CA GLN A 8 2.54 22.50 11.76
C GLN A 8 1.79 22.92 13.03
N GLU A 9 0.84 23.85 12.91
CA GLU A 9 0.00 24.31 14.04
C GLU A 9 -0.92 23.20 14.61
N THR A 10 -1.47 22.33 13.75
CA THR A 10 -2.29 21.19 14.21
C THR A 10 -1.46 20.08 14.85
N MET A 11 -0.19 19.92 14.46
CA MET A 11 0.73 18.97 15.10
C MET A 11 1.20 19.48 16.46
N GLU A 12 1.46 20.78 16.62
CA GLU A 12 1.91 21.39 17.88
C GLU A 12 0.82 21.34 18.99
N ILE A 13 -0.43 21.63 18.63
CA ILE A 13 -1.57 21.56 19.56
C ILE A 13 -1.91 20.09 19.90
N ALA A 14 -1.76 19.17 18.94
CA ALA A 14 -1.90 17.73 19.18
C ALA A 14 -0.74 17.18 20.03
N GLU A 15 0.48 17.65 19.86
CA GLU A 15 1.65 17.27 20.66
C GLU A 15 1.46 17.62 22.14
N ILE A 16 0.98 18.84 22.45
CA ILE A 16 0.77 19.26 23.85
C ILE A 16 -0.34 18.44 24.53
N SER A 17 -1.47 18.20 23.84
CA SER A 17 -2.59 17.41 24.38
C SER A 17 -2.26 15.91 24.50
N PHE A 18 -1.54 15.35 23.51
CA PHE A 18 -1.22 13.93 23.46
C PHE A 18 -0.06 13.54 24.38
N THR A 19 0.91 14.44 24.60
CA THR A 19 2.00 14.23 25.57
C THR A 19 1.43 14.16 27.00
N GLN A 20 0.47 15.03 27.35
CA GLN A 20 -0.28 14.91 28.61
C GLN A 20 -1.07 13.60 28.70
N TYR A 21 -1.68 13.13 27.60
CA TYR A 21 -2.45 11.89 27.58
C TYR A 21 -1.57 10.62 27.74
N ILE A 22 -0.37 10.59 27.16
CA ILE A 22 0.60 9.50 27.36
C ILE A 22 1.15 9.52 28.79
N LEU A 23 1.43 10.70 29.35
CA LEU A 23 1.87 10.85 30.74
C LEU A 23 0.79 10.40 31.75
N LEU A 24 -0.49 10.45 31.37
CA LEU A 24 -1.63 9.94 32.15
C LEU A 24 -1.81 8.40 32.08
N TYR A 25 -1.12 7.69 31.16
CA TYR A 25 -1.10 6.22 31.07
C TYR A 25 0.29 5.61 31.31
N PRO A 26 0.93 5.86 32.48
CA PRO A 26 2.23 5.29 32.84
C PRO A 26 2.30 3.74 32.81
N PRO A 27 1.22 2.94 33.02
CA PRO A 27 1.40 1.49 33.04
C PRO A 27 1.70 0.86 31.67
N ILE A 28 1.51 1.55 30.55
CA ILE A 28 1.72 0.95 29.20
C ILE A 28 3.20 0.88 28.81
N LEU A 29 4.00 1.84 29.30
CA LEU A 29 5.45 1.92 29.03
C LEU A 29 6.32 1.45 30.20
N SER A 30 5.70 1.06 31.33
CA SER A 30 6.42 0.53 32.49
C SER A 30 6.96 -0.88 32.23
N PRO A 31 8.02 -1.30 32.96
CA PRO A 31 8.57 -2.65 32.84
C PRO A 31 7.49 -3.70 33.14
N ARG A 32 7.27 -4.64 32.21
CA ARG A 32 6.28 -5.70 32.36
C ARG A 32 6.89 -7.08 32.23
N ARG A 33 6.33 -8.01 32.99
CA ARG A 33 6.55 -9.46 32.83
C ARG A 33 5.45 -9.98 31.91
N PHE A 34 5.82 -10.70 30.87
CA PHE A 34 4.86 -11.41 30.03
C PHE A 34 5.27 -12.87 29.89
N SER A 35 4.29 -13.76 29.81
CA SER A 35 4.48 -15.19 29.56
C SER A 35 3.62 -15.60 28.37
N VAL A 36 4.11 -16.56 27.60
CA VAL A 36 3.37 -17.11 26.45
C VAL A 36 2.62 -18.34 26.94
N VAL A 37 1.29 -18.29 26.87
CA VAL A 37 0.44 -19.47 27.12
C VAL A 37 0.36 -20.26 25.83
N ARG A 38 0.94 -21.47 25.83
CA ARG A 38 0.83 -22.42 24.72
C ARG A 38 -0.44 -23.25 24.88
N HIS A 39 -0.89 -23.86 23.78
CA HIS A 39 -2.04 -24.76 23.75
C HIS A 39 -1.92 -25.82 24.87
N LYS A 40 -2.99 -26.01 25.67
CA LYS A 40 -3.05 -26.80 26.92
C LYS A 40 -2.50 -26.14 28.21
N HIS A 41 -2.60 -24.82 28.36
CA HIS A 41 -2.30 -24.09 29.60
C HIS A 41 -0.83 -24.19 30.08
N GLN A 42 0.08 -24.59 29.21
CA GLN A 42 1.51 -24.55 29.51
C GLN A 42 2.01 -23.11 29.32
N THR A 43 2.43 -22.50 30.42
CA THR A 43 2.92 -21.12 30.44
C THR A 43 4.45 -21.12 30.36
N SER A 44 5.02 -20.36 29.44
CA SER A 44 6.48 -20.16 29.40
C SER A 44 6.97 -19.39 30.63
N ASN A 45 8.28 -19.45 30.88
CA ASN A 45 8.92 -18.54 31.83
C ASN A 45 8.58 -17.08 31.51
N TYR A 46 8.47 -16.26 32.55
CA TYR A 46 8.23 -14.83 32.41
C TYR A 46 9.43 -14.15 31.75
N ILE A 47 9.15 -13.41 30.67
CA ILE A 47 10.11 -12.54 30.01
C ILE A 47 9.93 -11.13 30.56
N HIS A 48 11.04 -10.54 30.99
CA HIS A 48 11.09 -9.16 31.43
C HIS A 48 11.37 -8.22 30.25
N ALA A 49 10.37 -7.44 29.83
CA ALA A 49 10.58 -6.32 28.92
C ALA A 49 10.73 -5.02 29.72
N LYS A 50 11.83 -4.31 29.50
CA LYS A 50 12.10 -3.00 30.12
C LYS A 50 11.24 -1.87 29.50
N ALA A 51 10.93 -1.98 28.21
CA ALA A 51 10.00 -1.11 27.50
C ALA A 51 9.46 -1.88 26.28
N TYR A 52 8.15 -2.04 26.19
CA TYR A 52 7.51 -2.73 25.07
C TYR A 52 6.04 -2.34 24.99
N VAL A 53 5.54 -2.11 23.77
CA VAL A 53 4.10 -1.95 23.53
C VAL A 53 3.55 -3.27 22.98
N PRO A 54 2.58 -3.93 23.65
CA PRO A 54 1.98 -5.19 23.20
C PRO A 54 1.54 -5.17 21.73
N GLN A 55 1.88 -6.22 20.99
CA GLN A 55 1.32 -6.44 19.67
C GLN A 55 -0.21 -6.60 19.80
N GLY A 56 -0.97 -5.83 19.02
CA GLY A 56 -2.42 -5.73 19.14
C GLY A 56 -2.91 -4.58 20.05
N SER A 57 -1.99 -3.82 20.68
CA SER A 57 -2.35 -2.58 21.36
C SER A 57 -2.81 -1.52 20.36
N VAL A 58 -3.96 -0.90 20.64
CA VAL A 58 -4.53 0.22 19.87
C VAL A 58 -3.61 1.44 19.86
N LEU A 59 -2.78 1.62 20.90
CA LEU A 59 -1.87 2.77 21.02
C LEU A 59 -0.56 2.58 20.27
N ARG A 60 -0.19 1.36 19.88
CA ARG A 60 1.11 1.07 19.25
C ARG A 60 1.35 1.90 17.99
N PRO A 61 0.40 2.05 17.05
CA PRO A 61 0.62 2.87 15.85
C PRO A 61 0.86 4.34 16.20
N ILE A 62 0.14 4.88 17.19
CA ILE A 62 0.25 6.29 17.56
C ILE A 62 1.58 6.56 18.27
N LEU A 63 1.97 5.68 19.19
CA LEU A 63 3.28 5.76 19.85
C LEU A 63 4.42 5.63 18.84
N TYR A 64 4.28 4.78 17.82
CA TYR A 64 5.25 4.69 16.74
C TYR A 64 5.35 6.00 15.95
N LEU A 65 4.21 6.61 15.59
CA LEU A 65 4.19 7.90 14.88
C LEU A 65 4.92 9.00 15.66
N VAL A 66 4.67 9.10 16.97
CA VAL A 66 5.36 10.06 17.85
C VAL A 66 6.85 9.75 17.92
N TYR A 67 7.21 8.48 18.10
CA TYR A 67 8.60 8.04 18.22
C TYR A 67 9.43 8.29 16.95
N THR A 68 8.80 8.31 15.76
CA THR A 68 9.49 8.60 14.49
C THR A 68 9.17 9.99 13.93
N ALA A 69 8.53 10.86 14.71
CA ALA A 69 8.05 12.17 14.23
C ALA A 69 9.19 13.10 13.80
N ASP A 70 10.35 12.98 14.45
CA ASP A 70 11.54 13.80 14.22
C ASP A 70 12.53 13.18 13.22
N ILE A 71 12.09 12.20 12.42
CA ILE A 71 12.95 11.57 11.42
C ILE A 71 13.55 12.63 10.48
N PRO A 72 14.88 12.66 10.31
CA PRO A 72 15.54 13.78 9.66
C PRO A 72 15.19 13.83 8.17
N VAL A 73 14.84 15.02 7.70
CA VAL A 73 14.63 15.35 6.29
C VAL A 73 15.87 16.03 5.72
N HIS A 74 16.03 15.99 4.39
CA HIS A 74 17.18 16.58 3.72
C HIS A 74 16.74 17.23 2.39
N PRO A 75 17.29 18.39 2.00
CA PRO A 75 16.72 19.22 0.93
C PRO A 75 16.75 18.58 -0.46
N ASN A 76 17.73 17.71 -0.74
CA ASN A 76 17.92 17.10 -2.07
C ASN A 76 17.30 15.69 -2.19
N THR A 77 16.54 15.28 -1.18
CA THR A 77 15.94 13.94 -1.07
C THR A 77 14.52 14.06 -0.54
N HIS A 78 13.70 13.07 -0.87
CA HIS A 78 12.38 12.90 -0.29
C HIS A 78 12.35 11.62 0.51
N ILE A 79 11.56 11.64 1.58
CA ILE A 79 11.31 10.50 2.45
C ILE A 79 9.84 10.14 2.40
N ALA A 80 9.55 8.85 2.30
CA ALA A 80 8.21 8.29 2.42
C ALA A 80 8.27 7.18 3.48
N THR A 81 7.47 7.33 4.52
CA THR A 81 7.40 6.38 5.64
C THR A 81 6.00 5.77 5.73
N PHE A 82 5.94 4.49 6.04
CA PHE A 82 4.70 3.78 6.35
C PHE A 82 5.00 2.69 7.36
N ALA A 83 4.62 2.91 8.63
CA ALA A 83 5.09 2.09 9.73
C ALA A 83 6.63 1.93 9.66
N ASP A 84 7.16 0.72 9.73
CA ASP A 84 8.59 0.41 9.67
C ASP A 84 9.19 0.48 8.26
N ASP A 85 8.37 0.50 7.21
CA ASP A 85 8.85 0.66 5.84
C ASP A 85 9.18 2.14 5.55
N THR A 86 10.44 2.42 5.22
CA THR A 86 10.92 3.77 4.86
C THR A 86 11.62 3.73 3.52
N ALA A 87 11.23 4.62 2.61
CA ALA A 87 11.87 4.86 1.33
C ALA A 87 12.46 6.26 1.27
N ILE A 88 13.73 6.35 0.86
CA ILE A 88 14.42 7.62 0.60
C ILE A 88 14.76 7.65 -0.89
N PHE A 89 14.40 8.74 -1.58
CA PHE A 89 14.61 8.86 -3.02
C PHE A 89 15.09 10.27 -3.39
N SER A 90 15.86 10.35 -4.48
CA SER A 90 16.35 11.60 -5.07
C SER A 90 16.32 11.47 -6.59
N SER A 91 16.14 12.60 -7.27
CA SER A 91 16.04 12.67 -8.73
C SER A 91 17.00 13.72 -9.28
N ASN A 92 17.89 13.31 -10.17
CA ASN A 92 18.80 14.20 -10.88
C ASN A 92 19.26 13.53 -12.19
N PRO A 93 19.49 14.27 -13.29
CA PRO A 93 20.05 13.70 -14.52
C PRO A 93 21.42 13.03 -14.35
N ASN A 94 22.21 13.47 -13.36
CA ASN A 94 23.52 12.92 -13.04
C ASN A 94 23.41 11.93 -11.86
N PRO A 95 23.68 10.62 -12.08
CA PRO A 95 23.55 9.61 -11.03
C PRO A 95 24.58 9.77 -9.90
N HIS A 96 25.70 10.45 -10.12
CA HIS A 96 26.66 10.75 -9.06
C HIS A 96 26.08 11.75 -8.05
N ILE A 97 25.32 12.75 -8.53
CA ILE A 97 24.63 13.73 -7.66
C ILE A 97 23.52 13.04 -6.85
N VAL A 98 22.76 12.14 -7.48
CA VAL A 98 21.75 11.32 -6.80
C VAL A 98 22.39 10.51 -5.67
N SER A 99 23.47 9.79 -5.99
CA SER A 99 24.17 8.94 -5.01
C SER A 99 24.80 9.78 -3.89
N ALA A 100 25.39 10.94 -4.19
CA ALA A 100 25.90 11.86 -3.18
C ALA A 100 24.80 12.39 -2.25
N SER A 101 23.67 12.83 -2.80
CA SER A 101 22.51 13.30 -2.01
C SER A 101 21.96 12.21 -1.09
N LEU A 102 21.85 10.98 -1.60
CA LEU A 102 21.42 9.82 -0.82
C LEU A 102 22.40 9.47 0.30
N ARG A 103 23.72 9.45 0.03
CA ARG A 103 24.74 9.18 1.05
C ARG A 103 24.72 10.21 2.18
N ASN A 104 24.61 11.49 1.83
CA ASN A 104 24.52 12.57 2.82
C ASN A 104 23.30 12.39 3.71
N HIS A 105 22.13 12.12 3.14
CA HIS A 105 20.91 11.87 3.92
C HIS A 105 21.02 10.61 4.79
N LEU A 106 21.58 9.52 4.25
CA LEU A 106 21.79 8.28 5.00
C LEU A 106 22.73 8.47 6.19
N SER A 107 23.76 9.33 6.08
CA SER A 107 24.65 9.65 7.20
C SER A 107 23.93 10.35 8.35
N VAL A 108 22.98 11.23 8.04
CA VAL A 108 22.13 11.90 9.04
C VAL A 108 21.18 10.89 9.69
N ILE A 109 20.56 10.02 8.88
CA ILE A 109 19.68 8.94 9.37
C ILE A 109 20.45 7.97 10.28
N GLU A 110 21.68 7.62 9.94
CA GLU A 110 22.52 6.73 10.77
C GLU A 110 22.74 7.32 12.18
N THR A 111 23.03 8.63 12.23
CA THR A 111 23.23 9.35 13.49
C THR A 111 21.94 9.40 14.30
N TRP A 112 20.81 9.68 13.66
CA TRP A 112 19.49 9.67 14.28
C TRP A 112 19.10 8.27 14.79
N CYS A 113 19.32 7.21 14.01
CA CYS A 113 19.07 5.84 14.45
C CYS A 113 19.91 5.46 15.68
N ARG A 114 21.18 5.93 15.75
CA ARG A 114 22.04 5.71 16.91
C ARG A 114 21.51 6.42 18.15
N LEU A 115 21.05 7.66 18.01
CA LEU A 115 20.47 8.45 19.10
C LEU A 115 19.19 7.79 19.65
N TRP A 116 18.28 7.43 18.75
CA TRP A 116 16.98 6.82 19.11
C TRP A 116 17.07 5.33 19.43
N ARG A 117 18.25 4.71 19.28
CA ARG A 117 18.49 3.26 19.46
C ARG A 117 17.65 2.39 18.53
N ILE A 118 17.43 2.86 17.31
CA ILE A 118 16.73 2.15 16.25
C ILE A 118 17.71 1.24 15.52
N ARG A 119 17.40 -0.05 15.44
CA ARG A 119 18.20 -1.02 14.68
C ARG A 119 17.56 -1.30 13.33
N ILE A 120 18.18 -0.81 12.26
CA ILE A 120 17.74 -1.07 10.89
C ILE A 120 18.06 -2.52 10.50
N ASN A 121 17.10 -3.17 9.84
CA ASN A 121 17.30 -4.49 9.25
C ASN A 121 17.99 -4.37 7.89
N GLN A 122 19.32 -4.28 7.91
CA GLN A 122 20.14 -4.10 6.71
C GLN A 122 19.93 -5.20 5.66
N ALA A 123 19.59 -6.44 6.07
CA ALA A 123 19.31 -7.54 5.14
C ALA A 123 18.05 -7.32 4.29
N LYS A 124 17.14 -6.46 4.75
CA LYS A 124 15.95 -6.05 3.98
C LYS A 124 16.17 -4.77 3.17
N CYS A 125 17.25 -4.04 3.41
CA CYS A 125 17.55 -2.81 2.69
C CYS A 125 18.05 -3.15 1.28
N VAL A 126 17.47 -2.48 0.29
CA VAL A 126 17.88 -2.56 -1.10
C VAL A 126 17.87 -1.16 -1.68
N TYR A 127 18.74 -0.88 -2.65
CA TYR A 127 18.67 0.35 -3.42
C TYR A 127 18.37 0.02 -4.88
N VAL A 128 17.49 0.80 -5.49
CA VAL A 128 17.05 0.61 -6.88
C VAL A 128 17.24 1.90 -7.64
N THR A 129 17.91 1.82 -8.78
CA THR A 129 18.00 2.95 -9.72
C THR A 129 16.80 2.89 -10.67
N LEU A 130 15.90 3.87 -10.59
CA LEU A 130 14.78 4.00 -11.52
C LEU A 130 15.17 4.90 -12.68
N THR A 131 15.43 4.31 -13.85
CA THR A 131 15.85 5.04 -15.05
C THR A 131 15.64 4.24 -16.33
N LEU A 132 15.38 4.96 -17.43
CA LEU A 132 15.39 4.41 -18.79
C LEU A 132 16.78 4.38 -19.42
N ARG A 133 17.75 5.13 -18.86
CA ARG A 133 19.14 5.19 -19.35
C ARG A 133 19.89 3.92 -19.00
N ARG A 134 21.04 3.63 -19.62
CA ARG A 134 21.88 2.47 -19.25
C ARG A 134 22.68 2.68 -17.96
N GLN A 135 22.94 3.94 -17.61
CA GLN A 135 23.72 4.30 -16.43
C GLN A 135 23.01 3.86 -15.13
N THR A 136 23.80 3.50 -14.12
CA THR A 136 23.33 3.14 -12.78
C THR A 136 23.89 4.11 -11.76
N CYS A 137 23.22 4.22 -10.60
CA CYS A 137 23.76 4.99 -9.49
C CYS A 137 24.98 4.28 -8.89
N PRO A 138 26.04 5.03 -8.55
CA PRO A 138 27.15 4.51 -7.75
C PRO A 138 26.65 3.87 -6.44
N PRO A 139 27.37 2.87 -5.92
CA PRO A 139 26.97 2.17 -4.70
C PRO A 139 26.86 3.13 -3.51
N ILE A 140 25.92 2.79 -2.62
CA ILE A 140 25.66 3.49 -1.38
C ILE A 140 25.86 2.53 -0.21
N THR A 141 26.28 3.06 0.92
CA THR A 141 26.55 2.32 2.15
C THR A 141 25.69 2.86 3.28
N PHE A 142 25.34 2.01 4.22
CA PHE A 142 24.70 2.38 5.47
C PHE A 142 25.45 1.73 6.63
N ASP A 143 25.91 2.51 7.61
CA ASP A 143 26.78 2.00 8.70
C ASP A 143 28.00 1.24 8.17
N LYS A 144 28.65 1.82 7.14
CA LYS A 144 29.80 1.26 6.39
C LYS A 144 29.52 -0.06 5.63
N ILE A 145 28.30 -0.57 5.66
CA ILE A 145 27.91 -1.79 4.96
C ILE A 145 27.27 -1.41 3.61
N PRO A 146 27.71 -1.99 2.48
CA PRO A 146 27.13 -1.68 1.17
C PRO A 146 25.69 -2.20 1.09
N ILE A 147 24.76 -1.33 0.67
CA ILE A 147 23.39 -1.74 0.39
C ILE A 147 23.39 -2.46 -0.97
N PRO A 148 22.80 -3.66 -1.08
CA PRO A 148 22.79 -4.38 -2.35
C PRO A 148 21.93 -3.66 -3.42
N PRO A 149 22.42 -3.55 -4.66
CA PRO A 149 21.61 -3.07 -5.77
C PRO A 149 20.53 -4.09 -6.13
N ALA A 150 19.33 -3.61 -6.45
CA ALA A 150 18.28 -4.42 -7.01
C ALA A 150 17.68 -3.79 -8.28
N ASN A 151 17.19 -4.63 -9.19
CA ASN A 151 16.49 -4.19 -10.41
C ASN A 151 14.99 -3.95 -10.19
N ARG A 152 14.48 -4.39 -9.03
CA ARG A 152 13.09 -4.30 -8.63
C ARG A 152 13.01 -4.09 -7.13
N VAL A 153 12.03 -3.33 -6.67
CA VAL A 153 11.72 -3.15 -5.24
C VAL A 153 10.26 -3.45 -4.98
N HIS A 154 10.00 -4.11 -3.86
CA HIS A 154 8.67 -4.27 -3.30
C HIS A 154 8.47 -3.18 -2.23
N TYR A 155 7.49 -2.31 -2.44
CA TYR A 155 7.17 -1.23 -1.51
C TYR A 155 5.66 -1.06 -1.45
N LEU A 156 5.07 -1.14 -0.24
CA LEU A 156 3.63 -1.00 0.01
C LEU A 156 2.76 -1.86 -0.92
N GLY A 157 3.09 -3.15 -1.07
CA GLY A 157 2.31 -4.07 -1.93
C GLY A 157 2.49 -3.84 -3.44
N MET A 158 3.38 -2.93 -3.84
CA MET A 158 3.66 -2.61 -5.24
C MET A 158 5.08 -3.02 -5.62
N TYR A 159 5.26 -3.39 -6.90
CA TYR A 159 6.55 -3.79 -7.43
C TYR A 159 7.00 -2.76 -8.47
N LEU A 160 8.04 -2.01 -8.16
CA LEU A 160 8.65 -1.07 -9.09
C LEU A 160 9.84 -1.74 -9.75
N ASP A 161 9.87 -1.73 -11.08
CA ASP A 161 11.02 -2.14 -11.87
C ASP A 161 11.83 -0.93 -12.33
N ARG A 162 13.09 -1.15 -12.69
CA ARG A 162 14.04 -0.11 -13.17
C ARG A 162 13.43 0.91 -14.14
N GLY A 163 12.61 0.47 -15.10
CA GLY A 163 11.99 1.35 -16.09
C GLY A 163 10.59 1.84 -15.70
N VAL A 164 10.13 1.55 -14.49
CA VAL A 164 8.77 1.83 -13.98
C VAL A 164 7.71 1.37 -15.00
N THR A 165 7.94 0.22 -15.63
CA THR A 165 7.05 -0.32 -16.67
C THR A 165 5.80 -0.95 -16.08
N TRP A 166 5.84 -1.30 -14.80
CA TRP A 166 4.80 -2.04 -14.07
C TRP A 166 4.51 -3.43 -14.64
N ASN A 167 5.37 -3.96 -15.53
CA ASN A 167 5.18 -5.30 -16.08
C ASN A 167 5.25 -6.39 -14.98
N PRO A 168 6.27 -6.41 -14.10
CA PRO A 168 6.31 -7.41 -13.03
C PRO A 168 5.11 -7.28 -12.09
N HIS A 169 4.73 -6.04 -11.74
CA HIS A 169 3.58 -5.78 -10.87
C HIS A 169 2.28 -6.31 -11.47
N THR A 170 1.95 -5.95 -12.72
CA THR A 170 0.70 -6.39 -13.37
C THR A 170 0.66 -7.91 -13.57
N ARG A 171 1.80 -8.57 -13.80
CA ARG A 171 1.87 -10.04 -13.85
C ARG A 171 1.56 -10.68 -12.50
N LEU A 172 2.20 -10.20 -11.42
CA LEU A 172 1.94 -10.71 -10.07
C LEU A 172 0.50 -10.45 -9.63
N LYS A 173 -0.02 -9.25 -9.91
CA LYS A 173 -1.42 -8.88 -9.68
C LYS A 173 -2.37 -9.82 -10.43
N ARG A 174 -2.08 -10.13 -11.70
CA ARG A 174 -2.85 -11.07 -12.51
C ARG A 174 -2.87 -12.47 -11.90
N THR A 175 -1.73 -12.93 -11.37
CA THR A 175 -1.61 -14.23 -10.69
C THR A 175 -2.43 -14.27 -9.41
N ASP A 176 -2.34 -13.23 -8.55
CA ASP A 176 -3.15 -13.18 -7.32
C ASP A 176 -4.65 -13.11 -7.62
N LEU A 177 -5.04 -12.33 -8.63
CA LEU A 177 -6.42 -12.28 -9.12
C LEU A 177 -6.92 -13.63 -9.63
N ASN A 178 -6.10 -14.36 -10.40
CA ASN A 178 -6.43 -15.72 -10.85
C ASN A 178 -6.59 -16.69 -9.69
N ARG A 179 -5.72 -16.61 -8.66
CA ARG A 179 -5.81 -17.44 -7.46
C ARG A 179 -7.14 -17.21 -6.73
N LYS A 180 -7.46 -15.95 -6.44
CA LYS A 180 -8.73 -15.56 -5.78
C LYS A 180 -9.94 -15.95 -6.61
N TYR A 181 -9.89 -15.74 -7.93
CA TYR A 181 -10.95 -16.18 -8.83
C TYR A 181 -11.08 -17.71 -8.85
N GLY A 182 -9.98 -18.46 -8.79
CA GLY A 182 -10.00 -19.92 -8.70
C GLY A 182 -10.81 -20.43 -7.52
N LEU A 183 -10.62 -19.82 -6.34
CA LEU A 183 -11.39 -20.13 -5.13
C LEU A 183 -12.88 -19.81 -5.30
N LEU A 184 -13.19 -18.71 -5.97
CA LEU A 184 -14.57 -18.26 -6.21
C LEU A 184 -15.21 -18.90 -7.45
N ARG A 185 -14.47 -19.68 -8.24
CA ARG A 185 -14.88 -20.13 -9.58
C ARG A 185 -16.19 -20.91 -9.54
N HIS A 186 -16.36 -21.77 -8.55
CA HIS A 186 -17.57 -22.59 -8.40
C HIS A 186 -18.82 -21.76 -8.07
N LEU A 187 -18.65 -20.60 -7.43
CA LEU A 187 -19.73 -19.67 -7.07
C LEU A 187 -20.05 -18.70 -8.22
N LEU A 188 -19.02 -18.29 -8.98
CA LEU A 188 -19.15 -17.30 -10.05
C LEU A 188 -19.49 -17.90 -11.42
N LYS A 189 -19.36 -19.22 -11.61
CA LYS A 189 -19.69 -19.88 -12.89
C LYS A 189 -21.16 -19.66 -13.27
N ARG A 190 -21.45 -19.76 -14.58
CA ARG A 190 -22.80 -19.67 -15.14
C ARG A 190 -23.79 -20.61 -14.43
N ASN A 191 -23.38 -21.87 -14.23
CA ASN A 191 -24.22 -22.93 -13.66
C ASN A 191 -24.33 -22.87 -12.11
N SER A 192 -23.83 -21.81 -11.48
CA SER A 192 -24.01 -21.60 -10.05
C SER A 192 -25.43 -21.12 -9.77
N LYS A 193 -26.07 -21.67 -8.73
CA LYS A 193 -27.41 -21.27 -8.24
C LYS A 193 -27.45 -19.84 -7.67
N LEU A 194 -26.29 -19.20 -7.50
CA LEU A 194 -26.20 -17.84 -6.98
C LEU A 194 -26.81 -16.83 -7.98
N SER A 195 -27.57 -15.86 -7.47
CA SER A 195 -28.07 -14.76 -8.31
C SER A 195 -26.93 -13.93 -8.89
N THR A 196 -27.17 -13.29 -10.04
CA THR A 196 -26.20 -12.40 -10.69
C THR A 196 -25.78 -11.26 -9.76
N GLU A 197 -26.72 -10.72 -8.98
CA GLU A 197 -26.45 -9.68 -7.97
C GLU A 197 -25.47 -10.17 -6.90
N ASN A 198 -25.69 -11.35 -6.32
CA ASN A 198 -24.78 -11.91 -5.33
C ASN A 198 -23.39 -12.23 -5.92
N LYS A 199 -23.33 -12.68 -7.18
CA LYS A 199 -22.06 -12.87 -7.90
C LYS A 199 -21.32 -11.53 -8.08
N LEU A 200 -22.04 -10.46 -8.42
CA LEU A 200 -21.47 -9.11 -8.52
C LEU A 200 -21.02 -8.58 -7.15
N THR A 201 -21.75 -8.89 -6.08
CA THR A 201 -21.34 -8.55 -4.71
C THR A 201 -20.00 -9.21 -4.36
N LEU A 202 -19.86 -10.51 -4.61
CA LEU A 202 -18.59 -11.23 -4.42
C LEU A 202 -17.45 -10.64 -5.25
N TYR A 203 -17.71 -10.33 -6.54
CA TYR A 203 -16.73 -9.67 -7.40
C TYR A 203 -16.28 -8.31 -6.82
N ASN A 204 -17.24 -7.48 -6.40
CA ASN A 204 -16.97 -6.15 -5.88
C ASN A 204 -16.32 -6.16 -4.48
N ALA A 205 -16.55 -7.19 -3.67
CA ALA A 205 -15.97 -7.32 -2.34
C ALA A 205 -14.54 -7.86 -2.37
N ILE A 206 -14.22 -8.76 -3.31
CA ILE A 206 -12.94 -9.51 -3.29
C ILE A 206 -12.04 -9.15 -4.47
N LEU A 207 -12.57 -9.25 -5.70
CA LEU A 207 -11.76 -9.12 -6.91
C LEU A 207 -11.52 -7.66 -7.30
N LYS A 208 -12.56 -6.81 -7.24
CA LYS A 208 -12.45 -5.38 -7.57
C LYS A 208 -11.45 -4.64 -6.68
N PRO A 209 -11.44 -4.80 -5.34
CA PRO A 209 -10.49 -4.09 -4.48
C PRO A 209 -9.06 -4.61 -4.68
N THR A 210 -8.89 -5.93 -4.85
CA THR A 210 -7.58 -6.52 -5.18
C THR A 210 -7.01 -5.91 -6.45
N ARG A 211 -7.84 -5.74 -7.49
CA ARG A 211 -7.47 -5.10 -8.74
C ARG A 211 -7.14 -3.62 -8.52
N ALA A 212 -8.04 -2.87 -7.88
CA ALA A 212 -7.97 -1.41 -7.77
C ALA A 212 -6.85 -0.90 -6.85
N TYR A 213 -6.35 -1.72 -5.93
CA TYR A 213 -5.27 -1.30 -5.04
C TYR A 213 -4.05 -0.78 -5.81
N GLY A 214 -3.65 0.46 -5.53
CA GLY A 214 -2.50 1.14 -6.13
C GLY A 214 -2.71 1.68 -7.56
N VAL A 215 -3.95 1.66 -8.08
CA VAL A 215 -4.23 2.02 -9.48
C VAL A 215 -3.83 3.46 -9.83
N GLU A 216 -3.86 4.37 -8.86
CA GLU A 216 -3.39 5.76 -9.03
C GLU A 216 -1.91 5.83 -9.44
N VAL A 217 -1.12 4.82 -9.05
CA VAL A 217 0.30 4.75 -9.33
C VAL A 217 0.57 3.89 -10.56
N TRP A 218 0.10 2.64 -10.58
CA TRP A 218 0.36 1.71 -11.70
C TRP A 218 -0.57 1.89 -12.90
N GLY A 219 -1.63 2.69 -12.79
CA GLY A 219 -2.55 3.02 -13.89
C GLY A 219 -1.88 3.77 -15.04
N SER A 220 -0.71 4.37 -14.77
CA SER A 220 0.18 4.98 -15.77
C SER A 220 0.97 3.97 -16.63
N ALA A 221 0.79 2.66 -16.39
CA ALA A 221 1.50 1.63 -17.13
C ALA A 221 1.18 1.63 -18.64
N LYS A 222 2.10 1.05 -19.43
CA LYS A 222 1.87 0.82 -20.86
C LYS A 222 0.54 0.08 -21.09
N LYS A 223 -0.18 0.46 -22.15
CA LYS A 223 -1.48 -0.11 -22.52
C LYS A 223 -1.49 -1.65 -22.50
N SER A 224 -0.47 -2.29 -23.07
CA SER A 224 -0.35 -3.76 -23.06
C SER A 224 -0.29 -4.40 -21.66
N ASN A 225 0.21 -3.67 -20.65
CA ASN A 225 0.20 -4.12 -19.26
C ASN A 225 -1.16 -3.91 -18.59
N LEU A 226 -1.87 -2.82 -18.93
CA LEU A 226 -3.23 -2.54 -18.47
C LEU A 226 -4.23 -3.53 -19.08
N ASP A 227 -4.11 -3.82 -20.38
CA ASP A 227 -4.95 -4.76 -21.13
C ASP A 227 -4.92 -6.16 -20.50
N ARG A 228 -3.80 -6.57 -19.90
CA ARG A 228 -3.70 -7.84 -19.16
C ARG A 228 -4.68 -7.92 -17.99
N ILE A 229 -4.83 -6.82 -17.26
CA ILE A 229 -5.74 -6.70 -16.11
C ILE A 229 -7.17 -6.50 -16.61
N GLN A 230 -7.36 -5.71 -17.67
CA GLN A 230 -8.67 -5.49 -18.28
C GLN A 230 -9.25 -6.80 -18.84
N ALA A 231 -8.44 -7.60 -19.53
CA ALA A 231 -8.84 -8.91 -20.04
C ALA A 231 -9.27 -9.87 -18.91
N PHE A 232 -8.67 -9.77 -17.72
CA PHE A 232 -9.16 -10.52 -16.56
C PHE A 232 -10.56 -10.08 -16.16
N GLN A 233 -10.76 -8.78 -15.99
CA GLN A 233 -12.03 -8.20 -15.61
C GLN A 233 -13.13 -8.57 -16.60
N SER A 234 -12.89 -8.40 -17.90
CA SER A 234 -13.85 -8.80 -18.94
C SER A 234 -14.16 -10.29 -18.88
N LYS A 235 -13.16 -11.16 -18.69
CA LYS A 235 -13.38 -12.61 -18.53
C LYS A 235 -14.32 -12.91 -17.36
N VAL A 236 -14.06 -12.32 -16.20
CA VAL A 236 -14.87 -12.57 -14.99
C VAL A 236 -16.28 -12.01 -15.15
N LEU A 237 -16.42 -10.77 -15.61
CA LEU A 237 -17.73 -10.14 -15.79
C LEU A 237 -18.58 -10.83 -16.85
N ARG A 238 -17.98 -11.30 -17.96
CA ARG A 238 -18.70 -12.14 -18.94
C ARG A 238 -19.22 -13.44 -18.31
N THR A 239 -18.44 -14.05 -17.42
CA THR A 239 -18.87 -15.27 -16.71
C THR A 239 -20.04 -14.99 -15.77
N ILE A 240 -20.05 -13.84 -15.10
CA ILE A 240 -21.10 -13.44 -14.15
C ILE A 240 -22.39 -13.02 -14.87
N LEU A 241 -22.25 -12.21 -15.91
CA LEU A 241 -23.37 -11.60 -16.66
C LEU A 241 -23.89 -12.47 -17.80
N ASP A 242 -23.24 -13.60 -18.04
CA ASP A 242 -23.55 -14.50 -19.17
C ASP A 242 -23.52 -13.79 -20.53
N ALA A 243 -22.55 -12.90 -20.71
CA ALA A 243 -22.43 -12.05 -21.89
C ALA A 243 -21.62 -12.75 -23.00
N PRO A 244 -22.03 -12.64 -24.28
CA PRO A 244 -21.36 -13.29 -25.40
C PRO A 244 -19.96 -12.71 -25.69
N TRP A 245 -19.15 -13.49 -26.40
CA TRP A 245 -17.85 -13.05 -26.90
C TRP A 245 -18.04 -11.87 -27.87
N GLY A 246 -17.30 -10.77 -27.65
CA GLY A 246 -17.41 -9.53 -28.43
C GLY A 246 -18.06 -8.35 -27.70
N PHE A 247 -18.70 -8.57 -26.54
CA PHE A 247 -19.18 -7.46 -25.71
C PHE A 247 -18.00 -6.60 -25.21
N LEU A 248 -18.08 -5.29 -25.49
CA LEU A 248 -17.10 -4.28 -25.08
C LEU A 248 -16.95 -4.26 -23.55
N SER A 249 -15.72 -4.11 -23.07
CA SER A 249 -15.41 -4.13 -21.65
C SER A 249 -16.14 -3.03 -20.88
N ASP A 250 -16.27 -1.87 -21.50
CA ASP A 250 -16.79 -0.67 -20.86
C ASP A 250 -18.31 -0.81 -20.63
N ILE A 251 -19.00 -1.49 -21.54
CA ILE A 251 -20.42 -1.84 -21.42
C ILE A 251 -20.64 -2.84 -20.28
N LEU A 252 -19.73 -3.81 -20.10
CA LEU A 252 -19.81 -4.77 -18.99
C LEU A 252 -19.63 -4.07 -17.64
N ASP A 253 -18.76 -3.07 -17.57
CA ASP A 253 -18.52 -2.27 -16.36
C ASP A 253 -19.73 -1.40 -16.02
N VAL A 254 -20.30 -0.72 -17.01
CA VAL A 254 -21.54 0.04 -16.85
C VAL A 254 -22.67 -0.88 -16.38
N ARG A 255 -22.90 -2.01 -17.04
CA ARG A 255 -23.98 -2.94 -16.67
C ARG A 255 -23.79 -3.54 -15.28
N ALA A 256 -22.57 -3.86 -14.89
CA ALA A 256 -22.25 -4.31 -13.54
C ALA A 256 -22.49 -3.22 -12.48
N SER A 257 -22.33 -1.94 -12.84
CA SER A 257 -22.63 -0.80 -11.96
C SER A 257 -24.13 -0.51 -11.87
N THR A 258 -24.86 -0.60 -12.99
CA THR A 258 -26.33 -0.39 -13.04
C THR A 258 -27.06 -1.45 -12.23
N LEU A 259 -26.64 -2.73 -12.30
CA LEU A 259 -27.25 -3.81 -11.52
C LEU A 259 -27.07 -3.65 -10.00
N LYS A 260 -26.08 -2.86 -9.56
CA LYS A 260 -25.91 -2.47 -8.16
C LYS A 260 -26.83 -1.32 -7.75
N GLY A 261 -27.18 -0.43 -8.68
CA GLY A 261 -28.07 0.70 -8.44
C GLY A 261 -29.56 0.34 -8.45
N THR A 262 -29.93 -0.86 -8.91
CA THR A 262 -31.32 -1.32 -9.01
C THR A 262 -31.86 -2.04 -7.76
N ALA A 263 -31.12 -2.06 -6.64
CA ALA A 263 -31.64 -2.54 -5.36
C ALA A 263 -32.46 -1.44 -4.64
N ARG A 264 -33.71 -1.27 -5.10
CA ARG A 264 -34.89 -0.52 -4.57
C ARG A 264 -34.73 0.95 -4.14
N PRO A 265 -35.67 1.79 -4.61
CA PRO A 265 -36.79 2.14 -3.72
C PRO A 265 -38.09 1.47 -4.13
N SER A 266 -38.90 1.18 -3.12
CA SER A 266 -40.32 0.88 -3.22
C SER A 266 -41.09 1.95 -4.00
N SER A 267 -42.00 1.49 -4.88
CA SER A 267 -43.25 2.12 -5.34
C SER A 267 -43.27 3.65 -5.54
N GLY A 268 -43.41 4.10 -6.80
CA GLY A 268 -43.87 5.46 -7.11
C GLY A 268 -43.55 5.93 -8.52
N SER A 269 -44.53 5.80 -9.43
CA SER A 269 -44.85 6.63 -10.60
C SER A 269 -43.77 7.47 -11.35
N GLN A 270 -43.69 7.17 -12.66
CA GLN A 270 -43.59 8.07 -13.84
C GLN A 270 -42.43 9.08 -13.99
N GLY A 271 -41.78 9.05 -15.17
CA GLY A 271 -41.33 10.28 -15.85
C GLY A 271 -39.94 10.28 -16.52
N ARG A 272 -39.94 10.22 -17.86
CA ARG A 272 -39.07 10.92 -18.85
C ARG A 272 -37.51 10.83 -18.84
N SER A 273 -37.02 10.24 -19.94
CA SER A 273 -35.99 10.71 -20.89
C SER A 273 -34.68 11.40 -20.44
N THR A 274 -33.58 10.66 -20.67
CA THR A 274 -32.32 11.00 -21.39
C THR A 274 -31.28 12.04 -20.88
N SER A 275 -30.03 11.56 -21.01
CA SER A 275 -28.73 12.21 -21.23
C SER A 275 -27.91 12.66 -20.01
N VAL A 276 -26.79 11.96 -19.77
CA VAL A 276 -25.66 12.42 -18.96
C VAL A 276 -24.38 12.15 -19.74
N THR A 277 -23.86 13.19 -20.37
CA THR A 277 -22.47 13.33 -20.81
C THR A 277 -21.59 13.54 -19.58
N THR A 278 -20.49 12.81 -19.46
CA THR A 278 -19.42 13.12 -18.49
C THR A 278 -18.18 13.55 -19.25
N PRO A 279 -17.53 14.68 -18.87
CA PRO A 279 -16.19 14.99 -19.32
C PRO A 279 -15.18 14.26 -18.44
N CYS A 280 -14.19 13.60 -19.07
CA CYS A 280 -13.01 13.10 -18.37
C CYS A 280 -12.05 14.27 -18.07
N PRO A 281 -11.38 14.28 -16.90
CA PRO A 281 -10.08 14.93 -16.76
C PRO A 281 -8.97 14.14 -17.47
#